data_AF-A0A7J8CDI6-F1
#
_entry.id   AF-A0A7J8CDI6-F1
#
_cell.length_a   1.000
_cell.length_b   1.000
_cell.length_c   1.000
_cell.angle_alpha   90.00
_cell.angle_beta   90.00
_cell.angle_gamma   90.00
#
_symmetry.space_group_name_H-M   'P 1'
#
loop_
_entity.id
_entity.type
_entity.pdbx_description
1 polymer ?
#
loop_
_entity_poly.entity_id
_entity_poly.type
_entity_poly.pdbx_seq_one_letter_code
_entity_poly.pdbx_strand_id
1 'polypeptide(L)'
;MEDQDSRVPALETFRLEQEEEEYLLRQVFNAPKPKWTQLSGRKLQNWGGLPHPRGMVPERLPLWLQRYVDKVSDLSLFGGLPANHVLVNQYLPGEGIMAFISLSPAGEPP
;
A
#
# COMPACT_ATOMS: atom_id res chain seq x y z
N MET A 1 21.23 28.94 -1.17
CA MET A 1 21.67 27.59 -1.56
C MET A 1 20.45 26.97 -2.18
N GLU A 2 20.51 26.69 -3.48
CA GLU A 2 19.35 26.42 -4.33
C GLU A 2 18.56 25.23 -3.79
N ASP A 3 17.27 25.47 -3.59
CA ASP A 3 16.24 24.45 -3.35
C ASP A 3 16.18 23.62 -4.64
N GLN A 4 16.99 22.56 -4.73
CA GLN A 4 16.89 21.61 -5.82
C GLN A 4 15.51 21.01 -5.73
N ASP A 5 14.67 21.33 -6.72
CA ASP A 5 13.35 20.78 -6.88
C ASP A 5 13.47 19.25 -6.97
N SER A 6 13.31 18.58 -5.83
CA SER A 6 13.45 17.12 -5.66
C SER A 6 12.29 16.34 -6.28
N ARG A 7 11.47 17.02 -7.08
CA ARG A 7 10.37 16.44 -7.84
C ARG A 7 10.87 15.36 -8.78
N VAL A 8 10.17 14.25 -8.74
CA VAL A 8 10.31 13.16 -9.70
C VAL A 8 9.16 13.31 -10.69
N PRO A 9 9.38 13.79 -11.93
CA PRO A 9 8.30 14.09 -12.88
C PRO A 9 7.35 12.91 -13.13
N ALA A 10 7.87 11.68 -13.06
CA ALA A 10 7.09 10.46 -13.21
C ALA A 10 6.05 10.26 -12.09
N LEU A 11 6.22 10.89 -10.92
CA LEU A 11 5.31 10.80 -9.77
C LEU A 11 4.31 11.96 -9.69
N GLU A 12 4.42 12.99 -10.53
CA GLU A 12 3.52 14.15 -10.50
C GLU A 12 2.05 13.73 -10.70
N THR A 13 1.79 12.72 -11.53
CA THR A 13 0.43 12.20 -11.74
C THR A 13 -0.16 11.47 -10.52
N PHE A 14 0.67 11.15 -9.52
CA PHE A 14 0.28 10.52 -8.25
C PHE A 14 0.20 11.50 -7.09
N ARG A 15 0.46 12.78 -7.34
CA ARG A 15 0.30 13.84 -6.35
C ARG A 15 -1.14 13.88 -5.87
N LEU A 16 -1.29 14.04 -4.56
CA LEU A 16 -2.58 14.20 -3.89
C LEU A 16 -2.78 15.68 -3.59
N GLU A 17 -3.99 16.18 -3.84
CA GLU A 17 -4.41 17.49 -3.33
C GLU A 17 -4.70 17.40 -1.83
N GLN A 18 -4.68 18.54 -1.14
CA GLN A 18 -4.83 18.58 0.32
C GLN A 18 -6.11 17.90 0.81
N GLU A 19 -7.24 18.14 0.13
CA GLU A 19 -8.52 17.52 0.47
C GLU A 19 -8.52 16.01 0.23
N GLU A 20 -7.79 15.54 -0.78
CA GLU A 20 -7.64 14.12 -1.09
C GLU A 20 -6.77 13.41 -0.05
N GLU A 21 -5.69 14.05 0.39
CA GLU A 21 -4.86 13.57 1.49
C GLU A 21 -5.66 13.47 2.80
N GLU A 22 -6.39 14.51 3.16
CA GLU A 22 -7.26 14.49 4.35
C GLU A 22 -8.32 13.40 4.26
N TYR A 23 -8.94 13.24 3.09
CA TYR A 23 -9.91 12.18 2.86
C TYR A 23 -9.29 10.79 3.06
N LEU A 24 -8.13 10.53 2.47
CA LEU A 24 -7.40 9.27 2.61
C LEU A 24 -7.03 8.97 4.05
N LEU A 25 -6.48 9.96 4.78
CA LEU A 25 -6.15 9.81 6.19
C LEU A 25 -7.39 9.46 7.02
N ARG A 26 -8.52 10.15 6.78
CA ARG A 26 -9.79 9.84 7.45
C ARG A 26 -10.24 8.41 7.17
N GLN A 27 -10.17 7.93 5.93
CA GLN A 27 -10.55 6.55 5.58
C GLN A 27 -9.64 5.52 6.27
N VAL A 28 -8.33 5.76 6.25
CA VAL A 28 -7.33 4.88 6.90
C VAL A 28 -7.59 4.80 8.41
N PHE A 29 -7.81 5.91 9.10
CA PHE A 29 -8.01 5.92 10.55
C PHE A 29 -9.42 5.50 10.99
N ASN A 30 -10.43 5.62 10.12
CA ASN A 30 -11.78 5.10 10.37
C ASN A 30 -11.90 3.59 10.09
N ALA A 31 -10.86 2.93 9.58
CA ALA A 31 -10.85 1.50 9.41
C ALA A 31 -11.19 0.78 10.74
N PRO A 32 -11.99 -0.30 10.72
CA PRO A 32 -12.35 -1.03 11.94
C PRO A 32 -11.11 -1.47 12.73
N LYS A 33 -11.16 -1.42 14.07
CA LYS A 33 -10.03 -1.86 14.92
C LYS A 33 -9.42 -3.22 14.53
N PRO A 34 -10.22 -4.26 14.16
CA PRO A 34 -9.66 -5.55 13.73
C PRO A 34 -8.81 -5.51 12.45
N LYS A 35 -8.90 -4.45 11.63
CA LYS A 35 -8.05 -4.28 10.45
C LYS A 35 -6.63 -3.86 10.80
N TRP A 36 -6.40 -3.30 11.99
CA TRP A 36 -5.06 -2.95 12.46
C TRP A 36 -4.40 -4.13 13.17
N THR A 37 -3.29 -4.59 12.61
CA THR A 37 -2.38 -5.55 13.26
C THR A 37 -1.18 -4.79 13.82
N GLN A 38 -0.91 -4.94 15.12
CA GLN A 38 0.33 -4.43 15.71
C GLN A 38 1.48 -5.37 15.38
N LEU A 39 2.54 -4.83 14.77
CA LEU A 39 3.79 -5.52 14.50
C LEU A 39 4.91 -4.88 15.35
N SER A 40 6.10 -5.47 15.31
CA SER A 40 7.27 -4.87 15.95
C SER A 40 7.60 -3.53 15.26
N GLY A 41 7.44 -2.43 16.01
CA GLY A 41 7.76 -1.08 15.57
C GLY A 41 6.90 -0.54 14.42
N ARG A 42 5.65 -1.02 14.24
CA ARG A 42 4.65 -0.41 13.35
C ARG A 42 3.28 -1.03 13.52
N LYS A 43 2.26 -0.39 12.93
CA LYS A 43 0.96 -1.03 12.66
C LYS A 43 0.77 -1.27 11.17
N LEU A 44 0.02 -2.31 10.85
CA LEU A 44 -0.28 -2.74 9.48
C LEU A 44 -1.79 -2.91 9.28
N GLN A 45 -2.32 -2.40 8.18
CA GLN A 45 -3.60 -2.83 7.61
C GLN A 45 -3.36 -3.68 6.37
N ASN A 46 -4.25 -4.64 6.13
CA ASN A 46 -4.27 -5.48 4.94
C ASN A 46 -5.63 -5.36 4.21
N TRP A 47 -5.57 -5.01 2.92
CA TRP A 47 -6.70 -4.86 2.02
C TRP A 47 -6.52 -5.63 0.71
N GLY A 48 -7.62 -6.18 0.19
CA GLY A 48 -7.68 -6.81 -1.14
C GLY A 48 -7.18 -8.26 -1.20
N GLY A 49 -6.31 -8.69 -0.29
CA GLY A 49 -5.76 -10.04 -0.30
C GLY A 49 -5.34 -10.53 1.08
N LEU A 50 -5.95 -11.62 1.55
CA LEU A 50 -5.57 -12.27 2.80
C LEU A 50 -4.51 -13.35 2.55
N PRO A 51 -3.34 -13.27 3.23
CA PRO A 51 -2.37 -14.35 3.23
C PRO A 51 -2.97 -15.63 3.78
N HIS A 52 -2.82 -16.72 3.04
CA HIS A 52 -3.21 -18.07 3.43
C HIS A 52 -2.02 -19.02 3.17
N PRO A 53 -1.86 -20.13 3.91
CA PRO A 53 -0.80 -21.12 3.65
C PRO A 53 -0.76 -21.71 2.23
N ARG A 54 -1.80 -21.49 1.43
CA ARG A 54 -1.93 -21.99 0.03
C ARG A 54 -1.88 -20.86 -1.01
N GLY A 55 -1.44 -19.67 -0.62
CA GLY A 55 -1.41 -18.47 -1.47
C GLY A 55 -2.25 -17.33 -0.91
N MET A 56 -2.71 -16.43 -1.77
CA MET A 56 -3.51 -15.27 -1.38
C MET A 56 -4.98 -15.54 -1.66
N VAL A 57 -5.84 -15.25 -0.68
CA VAL A 57 -7.29 -15.26 -0.87
C VAL A 57 -7.73 -13.83 -1.23
N PRO A 58 -8.32 -13.60 -2.42
CA PRO A 58 -8.76 -12.26 -2.80
C PRO A 58 -9.94 -11.81 -1.96
N GLU A 59 -9.87 -10.56 -1.49
CA GLU A 59 -10.97 -9.82 -0.87
C GLU A 59 -11.32 -8.62 -1.74
N ARG A 60 -12.57 -8.16 -1.64
CA ARG A 60 -12.97 -6.93 -2.31
C ARG A 60 -12.26 -5.74 -1.66
N LEU A 61 -11.61 -4.92 -2.47
CA LEU A 61 -11.05 -3.64 -2.01
C LEU A 61 -12.20 -2.65 -1.67
N PRO A 62 -12.03 -1.82 -0.63
CA PRO A 62 -12.99 -0.78 -0.35
C PRO A 62 -12.94 0.29 -1.46
N LEU A 63 -14.09 0.89 -1.76
CA LEU A 63 -14.22 1.85 -2.87
C LEU A 63 -13.27 3.04 -2.76
N TRP A 64 -13.02 3.51 -1.53
CA TRP A 64 -12.08 4.62 -1.29
C TRP A 64 -10.65 4.28 -1.72
N LEU A 65 -10.27 2.99 -1.74
CA LEU A 65 -8.93 2.54 -2.11
C LEU A 65 -8.85 2.10 -3.58
N GLN A 66 -9.96 1.58 -4.12
CA GLN A 66 -10.04 1.05 -5.49
C GLN A 66 -9.50 2.05 -6.52
N ARG A 67 -9.88 3.33 -6.44
CA ARG A 67 -9.44 4.36 -7.40
C ARG A 67 -7.92 4.53 -7.48
N TYR A 68 -7.19 4.29 -6.39
CA TYR A 68 -5.74 4.40 -6.35
C TYR A 68 -5.08 3.13 -6.88
N VAL A 69 -5.68 1.98 -6.58
CA VAL A 69 -5.28 0.69 -7.15
C VAL A 69 -5.44 0.69 -8.67
N ASP A 70 -6.52 1.26 -9.19
CA ASP A 70 -6.75 1.39 -10.64
C ASP A 70 -5.67 2.28 -11.27
N LYS A 71 -5.42 3.48 -10.71
CA LYS A 71 -4.33 4.38 -11.17
C LYS A 71 -2.96 3.70 -11.23
N VAL A 72 -2.62 2.88 -10.24
CA VAL A 72 -1.35 2.13 -10.21
C VAL A 72 -1.37 0.98 -11.22
N SER A 73 -2.53 0.34 -11.42
CA SER A 73 -2.69 -0.74 -12.41
C SER A 73 -2.54 -0.23 -13.84
N ASP A 74 -2.97 1.00 -14.13
CA ASP A 74 -2.83 1.65 -15.44
C ASP A 74 -1.37 1.83 -15.87
N LEU A 75 -0.43 1.83 -14.92
CA LEU A 75 1.01 1.82 -15.21
C LEU A 75 1.49 0.49 -15.83
N SER A 76 0.63 -0.54 -15.88
CA SER A 76 0.93 -1.86 -16.46
C SER A 76 2.16 -2.54 -15.84
N LEU A 77 2.44 -2.28 -14.56
CA LEU A 77 3.64 -2.77 -13.85
C LEU A 77 3.57 -4.26 -13.49
N PHE A 78 2.37 -4.85 -13.43
CA PHE A 78 2.17 -6.22 -12.95
C PHE A 78 1.94 -7.22 -14.10
N GLY A 79 2.63 -7.03 -15.23
CA GLY A 79 2.59 -8.00 -16.35
C GLY A 79 1.19 -8.17 -16.97
N GLY A 80 0.41 -7.09 -17.04
CA GLY A 80 -0.96 -7.10 -17.56
C GLY A 80 -2.03 -7.51 -16.54
N LEU A 81 -1.65 -7.77 -15.29
CA LEU A 81 -2.58 -8.00 -14.19
C LEU A 81 -2.85 -6.69 -13.42
N PRO A 82 -4.04 -6.52 -12.82
CA PRO A 82 -4.30 -5.39 -11.93
C PRO A 82 -3.62 -5.61 -10.57
N ALA A 83 -3.24 -4.51 -9.91
CA ALA A 83 -2.94 -4.55 -8.48
C ALA A 83 -4.17 -5.04 -7.70
N ASN A 84 -3.94 -5.89 -6.70
CA ASN A 84 -5.02 -6.58 -5.99
C ASN A 84 -4.80 -6.66 -4.47
N HIS A 85 -3.68 -6.14 -3.97
CA HIS A 85 -3.31 -6.20 -2.57
C HIS A 85 -2.67 -4.87 -2.12
N VAL A 86 -3.13 -4.34 -1.00
CA VAL A 86 -2.61 -3.08 -0.44
C VAL A 86 -2.29 -3.25 1.04
N LEU A 87 -1.12 -2.78 1.42
CA LEU A 87 -0.64 -2.70 2.79
C LEU A 87 -0.54 -1.24 3.22
N VAL A 88 -1.25 -0.86 4.28
CA VAL A 88 -1.11 0.47 4.89
C VAL A 88 -0.27 0.32 6.15
N ASN A 89 0.87 1.01 6.21
CA ASN A 89 1.74 1.00 7.38
C ASN A 89 1.62 2.32 8.15
N GLN A 90 1.55 2.25 9.48
CA GLN A 90 1.66 3.41 10.36
C GLN A 90 2.93 3.29 11.21
N TYR A 91 3.67 4.39 11.28
CA TYR A 91 4.85 4.56 12.12
C TYR A 91 4.67 5.77 13.04
N LEU A 92 5.02 5.61 14.30
CA LEU A 92 5.24 6.69 15.26
C LEU A 92 6.68 7.23 15.14
N PRO A 93 6.97 8.41 15.70
CA PRO A 93 8.35 8.89 15.78
C PRO A 93 9.28 7.86 16.44
N GLY A 94 10.36 7.50 15.76
CA GLY A 94 11.33 6.48 16.22
C GLY A 94 10.98 5.03 15.83
N GLU A 95 9.82 4.79 15.21
CA GLU A 95 9.48 3.51 14.61
C GLU A 95 10.06 3.36 13.19
N GLY A 96 10.14 2.12 12.69
CA GLY A 96 10.69 1.86 11.36
C GLY A 96 10.59 0.39 10.95
N ILE A 97 10.97 0.13 9.70
CA ILE A 97 11.11 -1.24 9.19
C ILE A 97 12.57 -1.65 9.37
N MET A 98 12.83 -2.61 10.26
CA MET A 98 14.12 -3.31 10.27
C MET A 98 14.35 -3.96 8.91
N ALA A 99 15.55 -3.85 8.34
CA ALA A 99 15.86 -4.47 7.06
C ALA A 99 15.55 -5.97 7.08
N PHE A 100 14.60 -6.38 6.25
CA PHE A 100 14.22 -7.79 6.05
C PHE A 100 13.87 -7.99 4.58
N ILE A 101 14.30 -9.11 3.99
CA ILE A 101 13.96 -9.46 2.61
C ILE A 101 12.48 -9.85 2.58
N SER A 102 11.65 -9.15 1.81
CA SER A 102 10.28 -9.63 1.55
C SER A 102 10.38 -10.93 0.75
N LEU A 103 10.25 -12.07 1.41
CA LEU A 103 10.09 -13.35 0.74
C LEU A 103 8.70 -13.35 0.10
N SER A 104 8.61 -12.88 -1.14
CA SER A 104 7.57 -13.39 -2.03
C SER A 104 7.90 -14.87 -2.26
N PRO A 105 6.92 -15.78 -2.30
CA PRO A 105 7.17 -17.15 -2.74
C PRO A 105 7.53 -17.07 -4.23
N ALA A 106 8.82 -16.90 -4.50
CA ALA A 106 9.38 -17.05 -5.83
C ALA A 106 9.05 -18.47 -6.28
N GLY A 107 8.43 -18.57 -7.45
CA GLY A 107 8.03 -19.84 -8.03
C GLY A 107 9.18 -20.85 -7.99
N GLU A 108 8.86 -22.05 -7.54
CA GLU A 108 9.62 -23.23 -7.92
C GLU A 108 9.55 -23.36 -9.46
N PRO A 109 10.67 -23.39 -10.18
CA PRO A 109 10.73 -24.01 -11.49
C PRO A 109 10.87 -25.54 -11.33
N PRO A 110 10.53 -26.34 -12.37
CA PRO A 110 10.19 -27.76 -12.26
C PRO A 110 11.32 -28.68 -11.79
#